data_AF-A0A8W7Q1Y9-F1
#
_entry.id   AF-A0A8W7Q1Y9-F1
#
_cell.length_a   1.000
_cell.length_b   1.000
_cell.length_c   1.000
_cell.angle_alpha   90.00
_cell.angle_beta   90.00
_cell.angle_gamma   90.00
#
_symmetry.space_group_name_H-M   'P 1'
#
loop_
_entity.id
_entity.type
_entity.pdbx_description
1 polymer ?
#
loop_
_entity_poly.entity_id
_entity_poly.type
_entity_poly.pdbx_seq_one_letter_code
_entity_poly.pdbx_strand_id
1 'polypeptide(L)'
;LASLDLETKPNYWLTVCAQDQAVVPLHSCVQVYIEVQNENDNVPLTEDAVYYPSVPESSPPNVKVLQLAAEDRDIDPLQQISYRIISGNPEGNFAINSTSGLITTTARKLDRENQPEHILEVLVMDNGEPQLSSTTRVVVQVEDVNDHAPEFDQKMYKVQIPANAKIDQPLFQVSSPLPPLPPVGMFRYVRCGDRYFAIRTVPAPIMRGPEDGAGRFNFE
;
A
#
# COMPACT_ATOMS: atom_id res chain seq x y z
N LEU A 1 14.06 -5.63 42.61
CA LEU A 1 14.82 -4.36 42.62
C LEU A 1 14.31 -3.57 41.42
N ALA A 2 13.93 -2.31 41.58
CA ALA A 2 13.51 -1.47 40.46
C ALA A 2 14.73 -1.12 39.60
N SER A 3 14.60 -1.18 38.28
CA SER A 3 15.60 -0.69 37.33
C SER A 3 15.56 0.84 37.27
N LEU A 4 16.70 1.45 36.95
CA LEU A 4 16.77 2.87 36.58
C LEU A 4 16.34 2.99 35.11
N ASP A 5 15.52 4.00 34.82
CA ASP A 5 14.92 4.24 33.51
C ASP A 5 14.77 5.77 33.38
N LEU A 6 15.47 6.35 32.41
CA LEU A 6 15.55 7.81 32.23
C LEU A 6 14.18 8.36 31.83
N GLU A 7 13.50 7.66 30.93
CA GLU A 7 12.20 7.99 30.33
C GLU A 7 11.12 8.02 31.41
N THR A 8 11.25 7.18 32.43
CA THR A 8 10.39 7.22 33.62
C THR A 8 10.83 8.29 34.63
N LYS A 9 12.13 8.37 34.95
CA LYS A 9 12.63 9.29 35.97
C LYS A 9 14.09 9.70 35.76
N PRO A 10 14.35 10.99 35.42
CA PRO A 10 15.67 11.41 35.00
C PRO A 10 16.66 11.67 36.15
N ASN A 11 16.17 11.95 37.36
CA ASN A 11 17.04 12.26 38.49
C ASN A 11 16.46 11.89 39.86
N TYR A 12 17.34 11.76 40.84
CA TYR A 12 17.03 11.39 42.20
C TYR A 12 17.80 12.27 43.20
N TRP A 13 17.16 12.53 44.34
CA TRP A 13 17.79 13.15 45.51
C TRP A 13 17.84 12.13 46.63
N LEU A 14 19.04 11.82 47.11
CA LEU A 14 19.26 10.97 48.28
C LEU A 14 19.76 11.82 49.44
N THR A 15 19.30 11.55 50.66
CA THR A 15 19.86 12.14 51.87
C THR A 15 20.60 11.05 52.63
N VAL A 16 21.92 11.20 52.77
CA VAL A 16 22.77 10.26 53.49
C VAL A 16 23.09 10.87 54.84
N CYS A 17 22.70 10.20 55.92
CA CYS A 17 22.99 10.64 57.28
C CYS A 17 24.01 9.70 57.94
N ALA A 18 25.05 10.28 58.52
CA ALA A 18 26.00 9.58 59.39
C ALA A 18 25.65 9.89 60.84
N GLN A 19 25.53 8.86 61.68
CA GLN A 19 25.18 8.96 63.08
C GLN A 19 26.20 8.16 63.92
N ASP A 20 26.68 8.75 65.01
CA ASP A 20 27.56 8.03 65.94
C ASP A 20 26.77 7.07 66.88
N GLN A 21 27.50 6.19 67.59
CA GLN A 21 26.90 5.21 68.52
C GLN A 21 26.93 5.68 69.98
N ALA A 22 27.07 6.98 70.23
CA ALA A 22 27.07 7.49 71.61
C ALA A 22 25.68 7.34 72.26
N VAL A 23 25.65 7.42 73.59
CA VAL A 23 24.39 7.37 74.38
C VAL A 23 23.44 8.52 73.99
N VAL A 24 23.98 9.68 73.62
CA VAL A 24 23.25 10.76 72.96
C VAL A 24 23.88 10.95 71.58
N PRO A 25 23.29 10.37 70.54
CA PRO A 25 23.95 10.31 69.25
C PRO A 25 23.89 11.65 68.51
N LEU A 26 25.02 12.07 67.94
CA LEU A 26 25.05 13.18 66.98
C LEU A 26 24.93 12.63 65.56
N HIS A 27 24.33 13.42 64.67
CA HIS A 27 24.27 13.09 63.25
C HIS A 27 24.62 14.28 62.36
N SER A 28 25.09 13.96 61.17
CA SER A 28 25.20 14.90 60.05
C SER A 28 24.54 14.26 58.83
N CYS A 29 23.92 15.08 57.99
CA CYS A 29 23.30 14.61 56.75
C CYS A 29 23.85 15.40 55.56
N VAL A 30 24.01 14.72 54.43
CA VAL A 30 24.40 15.31 53.14
C VAL A 30 23.39 14.91 52.08
N GLN A 31 23.10 15.81 51.16
CA GLN A 31 22.28 15.52 49.99
C GLN A 31 23.16 15.10 48.82
N VAL A 32 22.79 14.00 48.17
CA VAL A 32 23.43 13.47 46.96
C VAL A 32 22.41 13.58 45.83
N TYR A 33 22.80 14.27 44.77
CA TYR A 33 22.03 14.38 43.54
C TYR A 33 22.54 13.36 42.54
N ILE A 34 21.64 12.59 41.94
CA ILE A 34 21.95 11.53 40.99
C ILE A 34 21.22 11.82 39.69
N GLU A 35 21.96 11.89 38.60
CA GLU A 35 21.43 11.97 37.23
C GLU A 35 21.53 10.60 36.58
N VAL A 36 20.43 10.16 35.95
CA VAL A 36 20.42 8.96 35.12
C VAL A 36 20.98 9.37 33.76
N GLN A 37 21.87 8.55 33.19
CA GLN A 37 22.39 8.75 31.84
C GLN A 37 21.43 8.11 30.84
N ASN A 38 21.32 8.73 29.66
CA ASN A 38 20.53 8.17 28.57
C ASN A 38 21.24 6.96 27.96
N GLU A 39 20.46 5.93 27.64
CA GLU A 39 20.87 4.76 26.88
C GLU A 39 19.84 4.58 25.76
N ASN A 40 20.25 4.11 24.58
CA ASN A 40 19.29 3.80 23.52
C ASN A 40 18.62 2.44 23.82
N ASP A 41 17.50 2.47 24.55
CA ASP A 41 16.77 1.28 24.96
C ASP A 41 15.33 1.19 24.43
N ASN A 42 14.89 2.22 23.70
CA ASN A 42 13.62 2.22 22.98
C ASN A 42 13.83 1.98 21.48
N VAL A 43 12.84 1.36 20.85
CA VAL A 43 12.84 1.17 19.40
C VAL A 43 11.99 2.25 18.75
N PRO A 44 12.36 2.77 17.57
CA PRO A 44 11.51 3.69 16.84
C PRO A 44 10.28 2.94 16.33
N LEU A 45 9.08 3.46 16.58
CA LEU A 45 7.81 2.83 16.20
C LEU A 45 6.95 3.76 15.36
N THR A 46 6.33 3.21 14.32
CA THR A 46 5.30 3.93 13.55
C THR A 46 3.96 3.94 14.29
N GLU A 47 3.09 4.88 13.92
CA GLU A 47 1.74 5.00 14.49
C GLU A 47 0.92 3.70 14.34
N ASP A 48 0.94 3.13 13.13
CA ASP A 48 0.30 1.85 12.82
C ASP A 48 1.34 0.78 12.46
N ALA A 49 1.05 -0.47 12.78
CA ALA A 49 1.88 -1.62 12.36
C ALA A 49 1.70 -1.97 10.87
N VAL A 50 0.54 -1.61 10.29
CA VAL A 50 0.18 -1.91 8.90
C VAL A 50 -0.57 -0.73 8.27
N TYR A 51 -0.13 -0.28 7.09
CA TYR A 51 -0.78 0.77 6.30
C TYR A 51 -1.38 0.22 5.01
N TYR A 52 -2.49 0.80 4.55
CA TYR A 52 -3.20 0.39 3.32
C TYR A 52 -3.40 1.57 2.34
N PRO A 53 -2.33 2.15 1.79
CA PRO A 53 -2.48 3.20 0.77
C PRO A 53 -2.95 2.63 -0.57
N SER A 54 -3.60 3.46 -1.38
CA SER A 54 -3.94 3.15 -2.77
C SER A 54 -3.24 4.10 -3.74
N VAL A 55 -2.95 3.60 -4.95
CA VAL A 55 -2.34 4.38 -6.02
C VAL A 55 -2.86 3.93 -7.39
N PRO A 56 -3.28 4.84 -8.28
CA PRO A 56 -3.66 4.48 -9.64
C PRO A 56 -2.51 3.90 -10.44
N GLU A 57 -2.77 2.90 -11.27
CA GLU A 57 -1.72 2.28 -12.11
C GLU A 57 -1.11 3.26 -13.14
N SER A 58 -1.92 4.22 -13.59
CA SER A 58 -1.51 5.30 -14.50
C SER A 58 -0.64 6.39 -13.84
N SER A 59 -0.27 6.22 -12.57
CA SER A 59 0.48 7.23 -11.82
C SER A 59 1.87 7.48 -12.42
N PRO A 60 2.26 8.75 -12.66
CA PRO A 60 3.62 9.08 -13.11
C PRO A 60 4.66 8.80 -12.01
N PRO A 61 5.97 8.87 -12.34
CA PRO A 61 7.03 8.77 -11.34
C PRO A 61 6.97 9.91 -10.32
N ASN A 62 7.42 9.62 -9.09
CA ASN A 62 7.48 10.53 -7.95
C ASN A 62 6.10 10.97 -7.40
N VAL A 63 5.05 10.18 -7.62
CA VAL A 63 3.76 10.39 -6.95
C VAL A 63 3.88 9.91 -5.51
N LYS A 64 3.41 10.74 -4.57
CA LYS A 64 3.34 10.40 -3.15
C LYS A 64 2.30 9.30 -2.92
N VAL A 65 2.73 8.19 -2.33
CA VAL A 65 1.86 7.06 -1.95
C VAL A 65 1.53 7.14 -0.46
N LEU A 66 2.57 7.21 0.38
CA LEU A 66 2.42 7.26 1.84
C LEU A 66 3.58 8.04 2.45
N GLN A 67 3.35 8.72 3.57
CA GLN A 67 4.40 9.29 4.40
C GLN A 67 4.42 8.50 5.71
N LEU A 68 5.48 7.73 5.95
CA LEU A 68 5.67 7.09 7.25
C LEU A 68 6.25 8.11 8.22
N ALA A 69 5.77 8.04 9.46
CA ALA A 69 6.33 8.74 10.60
C ALA A 69 6.50 7.72 11.72
N ALA A 70 7.68 7.71 12.31
CA ALA A 70 7.99 6.92 13.49
C ALA A 70 8.47 7.85 14.60
N GLU A 71 8.21 7.41 15.82
CA GLU A 71 8.59 8.10 17.05
C GLU A 71 9.47 7.16 17.87
N ASP A 72 10.56 7.70 18.39
CA ASP A 72 11.39 7.06 19.40
C ASP A 72 11.13 7.74 20.75
N ARG A 73 11.12 6.96 21.83
CA ARG A 73 10.80 7.48 23.17
C ARG A 73 12.03 8.00 23.91
N ASP A 74 13.22 7.65 23.42
CA ASP A 74 14.46 8.15 23.97
C ASP A 74 14.52 9.68 23.90
N ILE A 75 15.14 10.27 24.91
CA ILE A 75 15.15 11.72 25.09
C ILE A 75 16.11 12.44 24.10
N ASP A 76 16.94 11.72 23.34
CA ASP A 76 17.96 12.32 22.48
C ASP A 76 17.40 12.84 21.14
N PRO A 77 17.32 14.17 20.93
CA PRO A 77 16.85 14.75 19.68
C PRO A 77 17.81 14.53 18.49
N LEU A 78 19.02 14.00 18.73
CA LEU A 78 19.97 13.63 17.68
C LEU A 78 19.75 12.20 17.14
N GLN A 79 18.87 11.39 17.75
CA GLN A 79 18.43 10.12 17.18
C GLN A 79 17.62 10.39 15.91
N GLN A 80 18.34 10.42 14.80
CA GLN A 80 17.72 10.47 13.48
C GLN A 80 17.18 9.08 13.14
N ILE A 81 15.87 9.03 12.90
CA ILE A 81 15.21 7.82 12.40
C ILE A 81 15.44 7.73 10.89
N SER A 82 15.83 6.53 10.47
CA SER A 82 16.05 6.17 9.08
C SER A 82 15.05 5.12 8.60
N TYR A 83 14.66 5.21 7.33
CA TYR A 83 13.66 4.33 6.71
C TYR A 83 14.24 3.59 5.51
N ARG A 84 13.88 2.31 5.37
CA ARG A 84 14.32 1.49 4.23
C ARG A 84 13.32 0.41 3.87
N ILE A 85 12.99 0.28 2.59
CA ILE A 85 12.25 -0.90 2.09
C ILE A 85 13.23 -2.09 2.04
N ILE A 86 12.93 -3.14 2.79
CA ILE A 86 13.76 -4.35 2.89
C ILE A 86 13.19 -5.55 2.12
N SER A 87 11.88 -5.57 1.89
CA SER A 87 11.19 -6.63 1.15
C SER A 87 9.94 -6.11 0.43
N GLY A 88 9.38 -6.93 -0.46
CA GLY A 88 8.12 -6.62 -1.14
C GLY A 88 8.21 -5.74 -2.40
N ASN A 89 9.43 -5.33 -2.76
CA ASN A 89 9.68 -4.42 -3.89
C ASN A 89 10.75 -4.95 -4.86
N PRO A 90 10.63 -6.20 -5.37
CA PRO A 90 11.66 -6.81 -6.22
C PRO A 90 11.88 -6.06 -7.54
N GLU A 91 10.81 -5.48 -8.08
CA GLU A 91 10.88 -4.71 -9.32
C GLU A 91 11.38 -3.28 -9.07
N GLY A 92 11.27 -2.74 -7.85
CA GLY A 92 11.61 -1.35 -7.58
C GLY A 92 10.53 -0.39 -8.09
N ASN A 93 9.26 -0.75 -7.95
CA ASN A 93 8.09 0.07 -8.33
C ASN A 93 7.89 1.23 -7.34
N PHE A 94 8.39 1.09 -6.11
CA PHE A 94 8.35 2.11 -5.08
C PHE A 94 9.76 2.52 -4.62
N ALA A 95 9.90 3.76 -4.19
CA ALA A 95 11.08 4.27 -3.51
C ALA A 95 10.68 4.88 -2.17
N ILE A 96 11.55 4.82 -1.18
CA ILE A 96 11.36 5.49 0.11
C ILE A 96 12.49 6.49 0.33
N ASN A 97 12.15 7.70 0.78
CA ASN A 97 13.13 8.64 1.27
C ASN A 97 13.60 8.20 2.67
N SER A 98 14.91 7.99 2.83
CA SER A 98 15.47 7.44 4.06
C SER A 98 15.34 8.33 5.28
N THR A 99 15.08 9.63 5.12
CA THR A 99 15.02 10.59 6.23
C THR A 99 13.60 11.04 6.51
N SER A 100 12.79 11.27 5.46
CA SER A 100 11.40 11.67 5.67
C SER A 100 10.47 10.49 5.87
N GLY A 101 10.79 9.29 5.35
CA GLY A 101 9.86 8.16 5.31
C GLY A 101 8.81 8.28 4.19
N LEU A 102 9.02 9.19 3.23
CA LEU A 102 8.10 9.37 2.10
C LEU A 102 8.27 8.24 1.08
N ILE A 103 7.20 7.48 0.86
CA ILE A 103 7.10 6.46 -0.19
C ILE A 103 6.52 7.08 -1.45
N THR A 104 7.22 6.90 -2.57
CA THR A 104 6.83 7.39 -3.89
C THR A 104 6.88 6.32 -4.97
N THR A 105 6.10 6.49 -6.04
CA THR A 105 6.24 5.70 -7.27
C THR A 105 7.57 5.99 -7.97
N THR A 106 8.12 5.00 -8.69
CA THR A 106 9.34 5.15 -9.49
C THR A 106 9.01 5.34 -10.97
N ALA A 107 10.03 5.32 -11.85
CA ALA A 107 9.85 5.35 -13.30
C ALA A 107 9.26 4.04 -13.87
N ARG A 108 9.11 3.00 -13.04
CA ARG A 108 8.42 1.77 -13.45
C ARG A 108 6.92 1.98 -13.42
N LYS A 109 6.25 1.41 -14.42
CA LYS A 109 4.81 1.44 -14.50
C LYS A 109 4.24 0.40 -13.54
N LEU A 110 3.21 0.81 -12.81
CA LEU A 110 2.32 -0.11 -12.13
C LEU A 110 1.37 -0.68 -13.17
N ASP A 111 1.01 -1.94 -12.99
CA ASP A 111 0.12 -2.69 -13.87
C ASP A 111 -0.72 -3.57 -12.94
N ARG A 112 -1.98 -3.18 -12.77
CA ARG A 112 -2.89 -3.87 -11.86
C ARG A 112 -3.23 -5.25 -12.36
N GLU A 113 -3.31 -5.47 -13.68
CA GLU A 113 -3.57 -6.78 -14.28
C GLU A 113 -2.45 -7.78 -13.95
N ASN A 114 -1.21 -7.31 -13.87
CA ASN A 114 -0.07 -8.13 -13.47
C ASN A 114 0.03 -8.28 -11.94
N GLN A 115 -0.04 -7.15 -11.20
CA GLN A 115 0.10 -7.14 -9.75
C GLN A 115 -0.84 -6.09 -9.10
N PRO A 116 -2.01 -6.51 -8.58
CA PRO A 116 -2.97 -5.57 -7.98
C PRO A 116 -2.59 -5.11 -6.57
N GLU A 117 -1.68 -5.82 -5.90
CA GLU A 117 -1.27 -5.52 -4.53
C GLU A 117 0.24 -5.69 -4.34
N HIS A 118 0.87 -4.70 -3.70
CA HIS A 118 2.28 -4.73 -3.32
C HIS A 118 2.42 -4.65 -1.79
N ILE A 119 2.91 -5.73 -1.18
CA ILE A 119 3.15 -5.79 0.27
C ILE A 119 4.59 -5.42 0.55
N LEU A 120 4.85 -4.16 0.90
CA LEU A 120 6.17 -3.64 1.24
C LEU A 120 6.47 -3.87 2.72
N GLU A 121 7.69 -4.31 3.00
CA GLU A 121 8.22 -4.38 4.36
C GLU A 121 9.26 -3.27 4.54
N VAL A 122 8.98 -2.35 5.46
CA VAL A 122 9.78 -1.16 5.73
C VAL A 122 10.46 -1.30 7.08
N LEU A 123 11.79 -1.27 7.08
CA LEU A 123 12.60 -1.16 8.28
C LEU A 123 12.67 0.31 8.71
N VAL A 124 12.42 0.53 9.99
CA VAL A 124 12.56 1.81 10.68
C VAL A 124 13.65 1.63 11.73
N MET A 125 14.64 2.49 11.73
CA MET A 125 15.86 2.27 12.51
C MET A 125 16.39 3.59 13.05
N ASP A 126 16.75 3.63 14.32
CA ASP A 126 17.38 4.78 14.94
C ASP A 126 18.87 4.85 14.53
N ASN A 127 19.57 5.87 15.01
CA ASN A 127 21.03 5.97 14.90
C ASN A 127 21.71 5.96 16.27
N GLY A 128 21.08 5.34 17.28
CA GLY A 128 21.66 5.24 18.61
C GLY A 128 22.70 4.13 18.70
N GLU A 129 23.35 4.02 19.87
CA GLU A 129 24.30 2.95 20.20
C GLU A 129 23.82 2.22 21.47
N PRO A 130 23.43 0.93 21.40
CA PRO A 130 23.32 0.09 20.20
C PRO A 130 22.21 0.58 19.27
N GLN A 131 22.30 0.26 17.99
CA GLN A 131 21.26 0.62 17.01
C GLN A 131 20.04 -0.28 17.17
N LEU A 132 18.86 0.30 17.34
CA LEU A 132 17.61 -0.44 17.46
C LEU A 132 16.72 -0.18 16.22
N SER A 133 15.87 -1.16 15.91
CA SER A 133 15.02 -1.12 14.72
C SER A 133 13.71 -1.86 14.90
N SER A 134 12.71 -1.43 14.13
CA SER A 134 11.41 -2.05 14.01
C SER A 134 11.01 -2.20 12.53
N THR A 135 9.97 -2.98 12.28
CA THR A 135 9.49 -3.25 10.92
C THR A 135 8.00 -2.96 10.81
N THR A 136 7.62 -2.26 9.75
CA THR A 136 6.23 -1.91 9.43
C THR A 136 5.84 -2.39 8.05
N ARG A 137 4.59 -2.81 7.90
CA ARG A 137 4.05 -3.31 6.63
C ARG A 137 3.25 -2.24 5.92
N VAL A 138 3.44 -2.10 4.61
CA VAL A 138 2.67 -1.19 3.77
C VAL A 138 2.08 -1.99 2.61
N VAL A 139 0.76 -2.16 2.61
CA VAL A 139 0.01 -2.89 1.59
C VAL A 139 -0.54 -1.90 0.59
N VAL A 140 0.21 -1.68 -0.50
CA VAL A 140 -0.19 -0.73 -1.54
C VAL A 140 -1.18 -1.41 -2.49
N GLN A 141 -2.39 -0.87 -2.58
CA GLN A 141 -3.40 -1.29 -3.53
C GLN A 141 -3.29 -0.51 -4.83
N VAL A 142 -3.21 -1.21 -5.96
CA VAL A 142 -3.19 -0.58 -7.28
C VAL A 142 -4.63 -0.38 -7.76
N GLU A 143 -5.04 0.87 -7.97
CA GLU A 143 -6.37 1.20 -8.47
C GLU A 143 -6.44 1.02 -9.99
N ASP A 144 -7.54 0.42 -10.44
CA ASP A 144 -7.85 0.14 -11.84
C ASP A 144 -8.10 1.44 -12.61
N VAL A 145 -7.47 1.56 -13.77
CA VAL A 145 -7.70 2.63 -14.74
C VAL A 145 -8.08 1.97 -16.05
N ASN A 146 -9.11 2.48 -16.72
CA ASN A 146 -9.53 1.96 -18.03
C ASN A 146 -8.51 2.33 -19.12
N ASP A 147 -7.41 1.58 -19.20
CA ASP A 147 -6.31 1.74 -20.14
C ASP A 147 -6.26 0.63 -21.21
N HIS A 148 -6.99 -0.47 -20.99
CA HIS A 148 -7.18 -1.55 -21.92
C HIS A 148 -8.47 -1.38 -22.74
N ALA A 149 -8.32 -1.17 -24.05
CA ALA A 149 -9.45 -1.15 -24.96
C ALA A 149 -10.01 -2.57 -25.15
N PRO A 150 -11.34 -2.74 -25.29
CA PRO A 150 -11.92 -4.03 -25.63
C PRO A 150 -11.45 -4.52 -27.00
N GLU A 151 -10.90 -5.74 -27.03
CA GLU A 151 -10.49 -6.41 -28.26
C GLU A 151 -11.46 -7.53 -28.64
N PHE A 152 -11.71 -7.71 -29.94
CA PHE A 152 -12.48 -8.83 -30.46
C PHE A 152 -11.57 -10.04 -30.70
N ASP A 153 -12.09 -11.26 -30.49
CA ASP A 153 -11.34 -12.51 -30.72
C ASP A 153 -10.77 -12.64 -32.14
N GLN A 154 -11.44 -12.02 -33.12
CA GLN A 154 -11.01 -12.04 -34.52
C GLN A 154 -11.02 -10.63 -35.12
N LYS A 155 -9.98 -10.34 -35.92
CA LYS A 155 -9.90 -9.10 -36.72
C LYS A 155 -10.95 -9.01 -37.81
N MET A 156 -11.50 -10.15 -38.23
CA MET A 156 -12.56 -10.25 -39.23
C MET A 156 -13.42 -11.49 -38.97
N TYR A 157 -14.72 -11.28 -38.81
CA TYR A 157 -15.69 -12.36 -38.77
C TYR A 157 -16.35 -12.51 -40.14
N LYS A 158 -16.23 -13.69 -40.75
CA LYS A 158 -16.87 -14.00 -42.04
C LYS A 158 -18.16 -14.79 -41.79
N VAL A 159 -19.30 -14.16 -42.08
CA VAL A 159 -20.63 -14.78 -41.94
C VAL A 159 -21.22 -14.99 -43.34
N GLN A 160 -21.73 -16.19 -43.62
CA GLN A 160 -22.47 -16.46 -44.86
C GLN A 160 -23.95 -16.56 -44.56
N ILE A 161 -24.76 -15.82 -45.31
CA ILE A 161 -26.20 -15.71 -45.10
C ILE A 161 -26.90 -16.15 -46.38
N PRO A 162 -27.85 -17.11 -46.32
CA PRO A 162 -28.62 -17.50 -47.49
C PRO A 162 -29.60 -16.38 -47.88
N ALA A 163 -29.85 -16.21 -49.19
CA ALA A 163 -30.69 -15.13 -49.70
C ALA A 163 -32.16 -15.17 -49.22
N ASN A 164 -32.60 -16.30 -48.65
CA ASN A 164 -33.93 -16.50 -48.08
C ASN A 164 -33.94 -16.41 -46.54
N ALA A 165 -32.90 -15.81 -45.93
CA ALA A 165 -32.84 -15.59 -44.49
C ALA A 165 -34.06 -14.79 -44.00
N LYS A 166 -34.56 -15.14 -42.81
CA LYS A 166 -35.73 -14.49 -42.23
C LYS A 166 -35.33 -13.24 -41.43
N ILE A 167 -36.21 -12.26 -41.41
CA ILE A 167 -36.12 -11.09 -40.52
C ILE A 167 -36.03 -11.58 -39.06
N ASP A 168 -35.20 -10.91 -38.26
CA ASP A 168 -34.83 -11.21 -36.87
C ASP A 168 -34.08 -12.54 -36.67
N GLN A 169 -33.63 -13.21 -37.73
CA GLN A 169 -32.80 -14.39 -37.59
C GLN A 169 -31.44 -14.01 -36.98
N PRO A 170 -30.99 -14.69 -35.91
CA PRO A 170 -29.66 -14.45 -35.34
C PRO A 170 -28.59 -14.94 -36.31
N LEU A 171 -27.69 -14.04 -36.70
CA LEU A 171 -26.66 -14.28 -37.69
C LEU A 171 -25.35 -14.72 -37.05
N PHE A 172 -24.95 -13.99 -36.01
CA PHE A 172 -23.65 -14.13 -35.38
C PHE A 172 -23.69 -13.52 -33.98
N GLN A 173 -22.90 -14.10 -33.07
CA GLN A 173 -22.68 -13.54 -31.75
C GLN A 173 -21.19 -13.27 -31.59
N VAL A 174 -20.87 -12.05 -31.18
CA VAL A 174 -19.50 -11.63 -30.91
C VAL A 174 -19.37 -11.25 -29.43
N SER A 175 -18.25 -11.64 -28.83
CA SER A 175 -17.81 -11.18 -27.52
C SER A 175 -16.45 -10.50 -27.66
N SER A 176 -16.20 -9.53 -26.80
CA SER A 176 -14.85 -9.06 -26.51
C SER A 176 -14.53 -9.63 -25.13
N PRO A 177 -13.58 -10.58 -25.00
CA PRO A 177 -13.22 -11.11 -23.70
C PRO A 177 -12.64 -9.97 -22.85
N LEU A 178 -13.22 -9.79 -21.67
CA LEU A 178 -12.69 -8.93 -20.62
C LEU A 178 -11.27 -9.37 -20.24
N PRO A 179 -10.33 -8.43 -20.00
CA PRO A 179 -9.28 -8.68 -19.03
C PRO A 179 -9.95 -9.11 -17.72
N PRO A 180 -9.43 -10.12 -17.02
CA PRO A 180 -10.05 -10.63 -15.81
C PRO A 180 -9.92 -9.55 -14.72
N LEU A 181 -10.92 -8.68 -14.57
CA LEU A 181 -11.31 -7.86 -13.40
C LEU A 181 -12.21 -6.69 -13.88
N PRO A 182 -13.07 -6.12 -13.01
CA PRO A 182 -14.30 -5.46 -13.43
C PRO A 182 -13.98 -4.13 -14.11
N PRO A 183 -14.27 -3.95 -15.41
CA PRO A 183 -14.13 -2.63 -15.99
C PRO A 183 -15.25 -1.74 -15.45
N VAL A 184 -14.92 -0.47 -15.31
CA VAL A 184 -15.81 0.66 -15.07
C VAL A 184 -16.80 0.89 -16.24
N GLY A 185 -17.29 -0.14 -16.94
CA GLY A 185 -18.06 0.07 -18.17
C GLY A 185 -18.90 -1.11 -18.64
N MET A 186 -20.21 -0.87 -18.73
CA MET A 186 -21.11 -1.67 -19.57
C MET A 186 -20.66 -1.59 -21.04
N PHE A 187 -20.47 -2.73 -21.70
CA PHE A 187 -20.22 -2.75 -23.14
C PHE A 187 -21.44 -2.31 -23.94
N ARG A 188 -21.26 -1.29 -24.78
CA ARG A 188 -22.25 -0.91 -25.81
C ARG A 188 -21.70 -1.26 -27.18
N TYR A 189 -22.30 -2.27 -27.82
CA TYR A 189 -22.02 -2.58 -29.22
C TYR A 189 -22.78 -1.60 -30.11
N VAL A 190 -22.07 -0.93 -31.02
CA VAL A 190 -22.66 0.04 -31.97
C VAL A 190 -22.41 -0.46 -33.39
N ARG A 191 -23.48 -0.45 -34.20
CA ARG A 191 -23.40 -0.84 -35.60
C ARG A 191 -23.06 0.36 -36.48
N CYS A 192 -22.01 0.24 -37.28
CA CYS A 192 -21.69 1.18 -38.35
C CYS A 192 -21.76 0.43 -39.69
N GLY A 193 -22.80 0.66 -40.50
CA GLY A 193 -23.00 -0.07 -41.77
C GLY A 193 -24.43 -0.05 -42.33
N ASP A 194 -24.73 -0.99 -43.23
CA ASP A 194 -25.97 -1.05 -44.00
C ASP A 194 -27.21 -1.39 -43.18
N ARG A 195 -28.28 -0.61 -43.35
CA ARG A 195 -29.59 -0.67 -42.65
C ARG A 195 -30.34 -2.01 -42.61
N TYR A 196 -29.84 -3.07 -43.24
CA TYR A 196 -30.43 -4.41 -43.22
C TYR A 196 -29.99 -5.28 -42.03
N PHE A 197 -29.06 -4.79 -41.21
CA PHE A 197 -28.51 -5.55 -40.08
C PHE A 197 -28.64 -4.75 -38.79
N ALA A 198 -28.93 -5.39 -37.66
CA ALA A 198 -28.91 -4.74 -36.35
C ALA A 198 -27.99 -5.46 -35.39
N ILE A 199 -27.46 -4.72 -34.42
CA ILE A 199 -26.74 -5.28 -33.28
C ILE A 199 -27.62 -5.08 -32.05
N ARG A 200 -27.98 -6.17 -31.40
CA ARG A 200 -28.63 -6.17 -30.09
C ARG A 200 -27.59 -6.58 -29.04
N THR A 201 -27.39 -5.75 -28.03
CA THR A 201 -26.62 -6.18 -26.85
C THR A 201 -27.46 -7.21 -26.10
N VAL A 202 -26.91 -8.41 -25.91
CA VAL A 202 -27.52 -9.49 -25.13
C VAL A 202 -26.64 -9.77 -23.92
N PRO A 203 -27.21 -10.08 -22.74
CA PRO A 203 -26.42 -10.62 -21.64
C PRO A 203 -25.76 -11.92 -22.10
N ALA A 204 -24.45 -12.07 -21.88
CA ALA A 204 -23.74 -13.27 -22.33
C ALA A 204 -24.24 -14.50 -21.55
N PRO A 205 -24.65 -15.60 -22.22
CA PRO A 205 -24.96 -16.83 -21.53
C PRO A 205 -23.64 -17.52 -21.19
N ILE A 206 -23.25 -17.47 -19.93
CA ILE A 206 -22.15 -18.25 -19.32
C ILE A 206 -20.76 -17.61 -19.47
N MET A 207 -20.50 -16.54 -18.72
CA MET A 207 -19.23 -16.29 -18.01
C MET A 207 -19.58 -15.61 -16.68
N ARG A 208 -18.70 -15.72 -15.67
CA ARG A 208 -19.03 -15.45 -14.25
C ARG A 208 -19.29 -13.96 -13.97
N GLY A 209 -20.53 -13.51 -14.11
CA GLY A 209 -20.98 -12.25 -13.52
C GLY A 209 -22.11 -11.58 -14.30
N PRO A 210 -22.94 -10.73 -13.66
CA PRO A 210 -24.03 -10.00 -14.31
C PRO A 210 -23.57 -8.86 -15.25
N GLU A 211 -22.25 -8.67 -15.43
CA GLU A 211 -21.67 -7.51 -16.12
C GLU A 211 -21.08 -7.82 -17.52
N ASP A 212 -21.13 -9.08 -17.95
CA ASP A 212 -20.60 -9.54 -19.24
C ASP A 212 -21.67 -9.43 -20.35
N GLY A 213 -21.50 -8.48 -21.28
CA GLY A 213 -22.38 -8.29 -22.45
C GLY A 213 -21.80 -8.89 -23.74
N ALA A 214 -22.64 -9.49 -24.58
CA ALA A 214 -22.28 -9.92 -25.94
C ALA A 214 -23.08 -9.14 -26.99
N GLY A 215 -22.50 -8.92 -28.17
CA GLY A 215 -23.18 -8.31 -29.31
C GLY A 215 -23.80 -9.39 -30.19
N ARG A 216 -25.13 -9.42 -30.31
CA ARG A 216 -25.84 -10.33 -31.22
C ARG A 216 -26.26 -9.60 -32.49
N PHE A 217 -25.84 -10.09 -33.64
CA PHE A 217 -26.21 -9.55 -34.94
C PHE A 217 -27.48 -10.23 -35.44
N ASN A 218 -28.48 -9.43 -35.79
CA ASN A 218 -29.73 -9.88 -36.39
C ASN A 218 -29.91 -9.26 -37.79
N PHE A 219 -30.65 -9.97 -38.65
CA PHE A 219 -31.16 -9.39 -39.90
C PHE A 219 -32.44 -8.60 -39.61
N GLU A 220 -32.61 -7.40 -40.16
CA GLU A 220 -33.82 -6.55 -40.03
C GLU A 220 -34.58 -6.42 -41.36
#